data_AF-A0A1I3FF59-F1
#
_entry.id   AF-A0A1I3FF59-F1
#
_cell.length_a   1.000
_cell.length_b   1.000
_cell.length_c   1.000
_cell.angle_alpha   90.00
_cell.angle_beta   90.00
_cell.angle_gamma   90.00
#
_symmetry.space_group_name_H-M   'P 1'
#
loop_
_entity.id
_entity.type
_entity.pdbx_description
1 polymer ?
#
loop_
_entity_poly.entity_id
_entity_poly.type
_entity_poly.pdbx_seq_one_letter_code
_entity_poly.pdbx_strand_id
1 'polypeptide(L)'
;MIDKRNCTAITTGKIKELRSRGLNKATMIIVEYCVDGVTYEVQEGIKLKSEAIKIGFIPIGQKKSPVMGDVSVGSNTSISYNPQNPAEAFITNNRGFLIA
;
A
#
# COMPACT_ATOMS: atom_id res chain seq x y z
N MET A 1 -11.93 -11.52 -3.22
CA MET A 1 -11.35 -10.82 -2.05
C MET A 1 -10.21 -11.68 -1.54
N ILE A 2 -9.05 -11.09 -1.25
CA ILE A 2 -7.87 -11.80 -0.73
C ILE A 2 -8.12 -12.17 0.73
N ASP A 3 -7.93 -13.44 1.11
CA ASP A 3 -7.93 -13.84 2.50
C ASP A 3 -6.54 -13.62 3.11
N LYS A 4 -6.40 -12.51 3.83
CA LYS A 4 -5.13 -12.11 4.44
C LYS A 4 -4.58 -13.14 5.44
N ARG A 5 -5.41 -14.07 5.93
CA ARG A 5 -4.98 -15.13 6.85
C ARG A 5 -4.12 -16.19 6.16
N ASN A 6 -4.30 -16.38 4.86
CA ASN A 6 -3.50 -17.31 4.07
C ASN A 6 -2.15 -16.71 3.64
N CYS A 7 -2.03 -15.38 3.66
CA CYS A 7 -0.83 -14.67 3.26
C CYS A 7 0.22 -14.64 4.39
N THR A 8 0.86 -15.78 4.63
CA THR A 8 1.76 -15.99 5.77
C THR A 8 3.24 -15.76 5.46
N ALA A 9 3.63 -15.74 4.18
CA ALA A 9 5.00 -15.43 3.77
C ALA A 9 5.16 -13.97 3.36
N ILE A 10 6.39 -13.47 3.45
CA ILE A 10 6.76 -12.10 3.11
C ILE A 10 7.90 -12.14 2.09
N THR A 11 7.78 -11.33 1.04
CA THR A 11 8.85 -11.08 0.08
C THR A 11 9.01 -9.59 -0.19
N THR A 12 10.11 -9.23 -0.86
CA THR A 12 10.34 -7.87 -1.31
C THR A 12 9.74 -7.69 -2.70
N GLY A 13 8.88 -6.70 -2.85
CA GLY A 13 8.39 -6.23 -4.14
C GLY A 13 9.00 -4.87 -4.51
N LYS A 14 8.97 -4.56 -5.81
CA LYS A 14 9.42 -3.30 -6.38
C LYS A 14 8.22 -2.52 -6.92
N ILE A 15 8.12 -1.26 -6.54
CA ILE A 15 7.03 -0.39 -7.01
C ILE A 15 7.25 -0.08 -8.48
N LYS A 16 6.35 -0.58 -9.32
CA LYS A 16 6.43 -0.43 -10.78
C LYS A 16 5.73 0.84 -11.23
N GLU A 17 4.60 1.17 -10.61
CA GLU A 17 3.78 2.30 -11.05
C GLU A 17 2.95 2.91 -9.93
N LEU A 18 2.75 4.22 -10.02
CA LEU A 18 1.82 5.00 -9.20
C LEU A 18 0.84 5.73 -10.11
N ARG A 19 -0.43 5.30 -10.10
CA ARG A 19 -1.49 5.94 -10.90
C ARG A 19 -2.37 6.80 -10.02
N SER A 20 -2.24 8.11 -10.13
CA SER A 20 -3.19 9.04 -9.53
C SER A 20 -4.53 8.97 -10.28
N ARG A 21 -5.64 8.77 -9.56
CA ARG A 21 -7.00 8.72 -10.14
C ARG A 21 -7.77 10.06 -10.01
N GLY A 22 -7.07 11.16 -9.73
CA GLY A 22 -7.63 12.50 -9.53
C GLY A 22 -7.77 12.92 -8.06
N LEU A 23 -8.23 14.15 -7.83
CA LEU A 23 -8.15 14.85 -6.53
C LEU A 23 -8.82 14.12 -5.35
N ASN A 24 -9.85 13.31 -5.63
CA ASN A 24 -10.68 12.62 -4.62
C ASN A 24 -10.60 11.09 -4.65
N LYS A 25 -9.70 10.50 -5.46
CA LYS A 25 -9.57 9.04 -5.55
C LYS A 25 -8.19 8.61 -5.08
N ALA A 26 -8.13 7.47 -4.37
CA ALA A 26 -6.87 6.91 -3.91
C ALA A 26 -5.93 6.65 -5.09
N THR A 27 -4.67 7.09 -4.95
CA THR A 27 -3.59 6.71 -5.87
C THR A 27 -3.46 5.19 -5.86
N MET A 28 -3.51 4.57 -7.04
CA MET A 28 -3.25 3.14 -7.16
C MET A 28 -1.75 2.91 -7.20
N ILE A 29 -1.29 1.97 -6.42
CA ILE A 29 0.07 1.45 -6.46
C ILE A 29 0.08 0.08 -7.12
N ILE A 30 1.04 -0.14 -7.99
CA ILE A 30 1.31 -1.42 -8.65
C ILE A 30 2.70 -1.86 -8.23
N VAL A 31 2.80 -3.04 -7.62
CA VAL A 31 4.05 -3.60 -7.12
C VAL A 31 4.29 -4.95 -7.77
N GLU A 32 5.48 -5.12 -8.31
CA GLU A 32 5.96 -6.38 -8.87
C GLU A 32 6.78 -7.12 -7.83
N TYR A 33 6.62 -8.43 -7.70
CA TYR A 33 7.40 -9.27 -6.77
C TYR A 33 7.67 -10.63 -7.39
N CYS A 34 8.73 -11.31 -6.94
CA CYS A 34 9.13 -12.61 -7.45
C CYS A 34 9.07 -13.66 -6.33
N VAL A 35 8.50 -14.81 -6.66
CA VAL A 35 8.46 -16.01 -5.80
C VAL A 35 8.85 -17.20 -6.68
N ASP A 36 9.88 -17.94 -6.28
CA ASP A 36 10.37 -19.13 -6.98
C ASP A 36 10.64 -18.93 -8.48
N GLY A 37 11.15 -17.75 -8.86
CA GLY A 37 11.46 -17.40 -10.25
C GLY A 37 10.25 -16.95 -11.08
N VAL A 38 9.05 -16.92 -10.50
CA VAL A 38 7.83 -16.43 -11.14
C VAL A 38 7.52 -15.03 -10.65
N THR A 39 7.31 -14.11 -11.60
CA THR A 39 6.95 -12.73 -11.33
C THR A 39 5.44 -12.57 -11.20
N TYR A 40 5.01 -11.91 -10.13
CA TYR A 40 3.63 -11.58 -9.83
C TYR A 40 3.46 -10.08 -9.66
N GLU A 41 2.22 -9.61 -9.80
CA GLU A 41 1.85 -8.20 -9.64
C GLU A 41 0.73 -8.07 -8.62
N VAL A 42 0.85 -7.11 -7.70
CA VAL A 42 -0.22 -6.72 -6.78
C VAL A 42 -0.59 -5.26 -7.00
N GLN A 43 -1.90 -5.00 -7.08
CA GLN A 43 -2.46 -3.69 -7.30
C GLN A 43 -3.38 -3.31 -6.13
N GLU A 44 -3.07 -2.19 -5.47
CA GLU A 44 -3.87 -1.68 -4.35
C GLU A 44 -4.04 -0.16 -4.42
N GLY A 45 -5.10 0.35 -3.78
CA GLY A 45 -5.21 1.78 -3.49
C GLY A 45 -4.35 2.13 -2.28
N ILE A 46 -3.53 3.18 -2.38
CA ILE A 46 -2.75 3.70 -1.27
C ILE A 46 -3.70 4.21 -0.19
N LYS A 47 -3.52 3.71 1.03
CA LYS A 47 -4.25 4.19 2.19
C LYS A 47 -3.56 5.39 2.80
N LEU A 48 -4.36 6.34 3.27
CA LEU A 48 -3.89 7.61 3.82
C LEU A 48 -4.22 7.67 5.32
N LYS A 49 -3.26 8.12 6.12
CA LYS A 49 -3.53 8.59 7.49
C LYS A 49 -3.81 10.09 7.47
N SER A 50 -4.78 10.53 8.26
CA SER A 50 -5.12 11.94 8.46
C SER A 50 -4.74 12.32 9.87
N GLU A 51 -3.94 13.38 10.00
CA GLU A 51 -3.53 13.92 11.28
C GLU A 51 -4.03 15.37 11.37
N ALA A 52 -4.67 15.72 12.49
CA ALA A 52 -5.16 17.07 12.72
C ALA A 52 -3.97 18.01 12.97
N ILE A 53 -3.88 19.09 12.20
CA ILE A 53 -2.95 20.19 12.44
C ILE A 53 -3.58 21.06 13.53
N LYS A 54 -2.87 21.27 14.64
CA LYS A 54 -3.38 22.05 15.78
C LYS A 54 -2.47 23.22 16.10
N ILE A 55 -3.08 24.35 16.50
CA ILE A 55 -2.40 25.44 17.22
C ILE A 55 -2.95 25.42 18.65
N GLY A 56 -2.12 25.01 19.61
CA GLY A 56 -2.60 24.70 20.97
C GLY A 56 -3.67 23.60 20.93
N PHE A 57 -4.86 23.89 21.45
CA PHE A 57 -6.02 22.98 21.44
C PHE A 57 -6.92 23.12 20.20
N ILE A 58 -6.70 24.14 19.35
CA ILE A 58 -7.58 24.43 18.21
C ILE A 58 -7.11 23.66 16.97
N PRO A 59 -7.94 22.77 16.38
CA PRO A 59 -7.64 22.14 15.10
C PRO A 59 -7.84 23.15 13.96
N ILE A 60 -6.79 23.41 13.19
CA ILE A 60 -6.76 24.38 12.08
C ILE A 60 -6.77 23.73 10.69
N GLY A 61 -6.75 22.40 10.65
CA GLY A 61 -6.76 21.67 9.39
C GLY A 61 -6.39 20.21 9.58
N GLN A 62 -6.24 19.52 8.45
CA GLN A 62 -5.84 18.12 8.40
C GLN A 62 -4.72 17.93 7.40
N LYS A 63 -3.70 17.16 7.78
CA LYS A 63 -2.65 16.68 6.89
C LYS A 63 -2.93 15.23 6.55
N LYS A 64 -3.17 14.92 5.27
CA LYS A 64 -3.24 13.55 4.76
C LYS A 64 -1.85 13.10 4.31
N SER A 65 -1.35 11.97 4.80
CA SER A 65 -0.06 11.37 4.39
C SER A 65 -0.27 9.88 4.08
N PRO A 66 0.46 9.28 3.12
CA PRO A 66 0.41 7.83 2.89
C PRO A 66 0.79 7.04 4.15
N VAL A 67 0.07 5.95 4.42
CA VAL A 67 0.38 5.05 5.55
C VAL A 67 1.73 4.34 5.36
N MET A 68 2.12 4.11 4.10
CA MET A 68 3.36 3.44 3.74
C MET A 68 4.61 4.32 3.86
N GLY A 69 4.49 5.60 4.23
CA GLY A 69 5.61 6.55 4.17
C GLY A 69 5.87 7.05 2.74
N ASP A 70 7.14 7.30 2.41
CA ASP A 70 7.54 7.74 1.07
C ASP A 70 7.36 6.61 0.05
N VAL A 71 6.44 6.81 -0.90
CA VAL A 71 6.14 5.86 -1.97
C VAL A 71 6.65 6.44 -3.27
N SER A 72 7.65 5.80 -3.88
CA SER A 72 8.24 6.23 -5.15
C SER A 72 8.33 5.06 -6.13
N VAL A 73 8.20 5.33 -7.43
CA VAL A 73 8.46 4.30 -8.44
C VAL A 73 9.92 3.86 -8.33
N GLY A 74 10.16 2.55 -8.40
CA GLY A 74 11.48 1.94 -8.27
C GLY A 74 11.89 1.61 -6.84
N SER A 75 11.21 2.14 -5.81
CA SER A 75 11.51 1.79 -4.42
C SER A 75 10.95 0.41 -4.05
N ASN A 76 11.53 -0.21 -3.03
CA ASN A 76 11.13 -1.51 -2.54
C ASN A 76 10.02 -1.40 -1.48
N THR A 77 9.16 -2.41 -1.40
CA THR A 77 8.14 -2.54 -0.36
C THR A 77 7.93 -4.02 -0.02
N SER A 78 7.36 -4.31 1.16
CA SER A 78 7.08 -5.69 1.58
C SER A 78 5.73 -6.16 1.06
N ILE A 79 5.72 -7.36 0.49
CA ILE A 79 4.51 -8.04 0.01
C ILE A 79 4.27 -9.27 0.89
N SER A 80 3.06 -9.37 1.44
CA SER A 80 2.58 -10.59 2.10
C SER A 80 1.81 -11.43 1.11
N TYR A 81 2.19 -12.70 0.92
CA TYR A 81 1.60 -13.59 -0.07
C TYR A 81 1.27 -14.96 0.52
N ASN A 82 0.33 -15.68 -0.11
CA ASN A 82 0.01 -17.06 0.24
C ASN A 82 1.04 -18.01 -0.39
N PRO A 83 1.83 -18.77 0.40
CA PRO A 83 2.82 -19.70 -0.14
C PRO A 83 2.24 -20.78 -1.06
N GLN A 84 0.97 -21.14 -0.87
CA GLN A 84 0.26 -22.15 -1.68
C GLN A 84 -0.36 -21.55 -2.94
N ASN A 85 -0.50 -20.23 -3.00
CA ASN A 85 -1.03 -19.50 -4.15
C ASN A 85 -0.43 -18.09 -4.18
N PRO A 86 0.79 -17.90 -4.71
CA PRO A 86 1.48 -16.62 -4.60
C PRO A 86 0.76 -15.44 -5.23
N ALA A 87 -0.15 -15.66 -6.19
CA ALA A 87 -1.01 -14.61 -6.75
C ALA A 87 -1.99 -14.00 -5.73
N GLU A 88 -2.27 -14.70 -4.63
CA GLU A 88 -2.98 -14.15 -3.48
C GLU A 88 -1.99 -13.41 -2.58
N ALA A 89 -1.91 -12.08 -2.76
CA ALA A 89 -0.97 -11.23 -2.04
C ALA A 89 -1.52 -9.82 -1.78
N PHE A 90 -0.93 -9.13 -0.80
CA PHE A 90 -1.24 -7.74 -0.47
C PHE A 90 0.02 -6.99 -0.03
N ILE A 91 0.00 -5.66 -0.13
CA ILE A 91 1.12 -4.81 0.29
C ILE A 91 1.12 -4.71 1.83
N THR A 92 2.15 -5.25 2.48
CA THR A 92 2.18 -5.45 3.94
C THR A 92 1.99 -4.14 4.70
N ASN A 93 2.61 -3.07 4.21
CA ASN A 93 2.64 -1.76 4.88
C ASN A 93 1.46 -0.87 4.51
N ASN A 94 0.59 -1.28 3.57
CA ASN A 94 -0.61 -0.53 3.18
C ASN A 94 -1.80 -0.79 4.13
N ARG A 95 -1.52 -0.91 5.44
CA ARG A 95 -2.50 -1.24 6.48
C ARG A 95 -2.95 0.03 7.22
N GLY A 96 -4.12 0.56 6.83
CA GLY A 96 -4.78 1.68 7.49
C GLY A 96 -6.25 1.81 7.06
N PHE A 97 -6.91 2.89 7.47
CA PHE A 97 -8.25 3.26 7.01
C PHE A 97 -8.16 4.25 5.85
N LEU A 98 -9.04 4.12 4.86
CA LEU A 98 -9.35 5.22 3.94
C LEU A 98 -10.15 6.24 4.75
N ILE A 99 -9.54 7.36 5.11
CA ILE A 99 -10.30 8.47 5.71
C ILE A 99 -10.82 9.30 4.54
N ALA A 100 -12.05 8.98 4.13
CA ALA A 100 -12.85 9.78 3.20
C ALA A 100 -13.00 11.20 3.78
#